data_AF-A0A3N5PK43-F1
#
_entry.id   AF-A0A3N5PK43-F1
#
_cell.length_a   1.000
_cell.length_b   1.000
_cell.length_c   1.000
_cell.angle_alpha   90.00
_cell.angle_beta   90.00
_cell.angle_gamma   90.00
#
_symmetry.space_group_name_H-M   'P 1'
#
loop_
_entity.id
_entity.type
_entity.pdbx_description
1 polymer ?
#
loop_
_entity_poly.entity_id
_entity_poly.type
_entity_poly.pdbx_seq_one_letter_code
_entity_poly.pdbx_strand_id
1 'polypeptide(L)'
;MKDLTQGPIVTNILAMAAPMAAGMIFQTLYFLVDLYFVAGLGDAAVAGVGAAGTLMFVIMALTQVLGVGAVALIAQAVGRRDRADANLVFNQSVLLAVACAVATLIGGYALANVYVASIAADAATQAEGVAYLYWFLPGLALGFAQVVMGSALRGTGIVKPTM
;
A
#
# COMPACT_ATOMS: atom_id res chain seq x y z
N MET A 1 -5.98 -24.25 -14.58
CA MET A 1 -4.85 -23.30 -14.51
C MET A 1 -4.19 -23.33 -15.87
N LYS A 2 -3.94 -22.19 -16.52
CA LYS A 2 -3.40 -22.17 -17.89
C LYS A 2 -1.88 -22.38 -17.78
N ASP A 3 -1.39 -23.48 -18.32
CA ASP A 3 0.02 -23.84 -18.27
C ASP A 3 0.83 -22.84 -19.11
N LEU A 4 1.68 -22.07 -18.45
CA LEU A 4 2.45 -20.99 -19.08
C LEU A 4 3.67 -21.52 -19.87
N THR A 5 3.95 -22.83 -19.80
CA THR A 5 5.08 -23.49 -20.48
C THR A 5 4.73 -24.08 -21.84
N GLN A 6 3.45 -24.07 -22.23
CA GLN A 6 2.97 -24.62 -23.49
C GLN A 6 2.50 -23.51 -24.43
N GLY A 7 3.17 -23.35 -25.58
CA GLY A 7 2.80 -22.42 -26.66
C GLY A 7 3.78 -21.25 -26.89
N PRO A 8 3.49 -20.35 -27.85
CA PRO A 8 4.39 -19.24 -28.21
C PRO A 8 4.50 -18.23 -27.06
N ILE A 9 5.72 -18.04 -26.57
CA ILE A 9 6.05 -17.14 -25.44
C ILE A 9 5.45 -15.74 -25.64
N VAL A 10 5.54 -15.20 -26.86
CA VAL A 10 5.08 -13.85 -27.20
C VAL A 10 3.57 -13.70 -27.01
N THR A 11 2.77 -14.69 -27.42
CA THR A 11 1.29 -14.64 -27.30
C THR A 11 0.83 -14.69 -25.85
N ASN A 12 1.52 -15.50 -25.02
CA ASN A 12 1.21 -15.59 -23.60
C ASN A 12 1.58 -14.29 -22.86
N ILE A 13 2.73 -13.69 -23.19
CA ILE A 13 3.14 -12.41 -22.63
C ILE A 13 2.17 -11.29 -23.03
N LEU A 14 1.79 -11.17 -24.29
CA LEU A 14 0.83 -10.15 -24.74
C LEU A 14 -0.56 -10.32 -24.10
N ALA A 15 -1.03 -11.57 -23.97
CA ALA A 15 -2.32 -11.86 -23.36
C ALA A 15 -2.36 -11.52 -21.86
N MET A 16 -1.22 -11.54 -21.17
CA MET A 16 -1.09 -11.10 -19.78
C MET A 16 -0.80 -9.60 -19.65
N ALA A 17 -0.03 -9.03 -20.59
CA ALA A 17 0.34 -7.62 -20.58
C ALA A 17 -0.87 -6.71 -20.81
N ALA A 18 -1.80 -7.08 -21.70
CA ALA A 18 -2.99 -6.28 -21.97
C ALA A 18 -3.88 -6.03 -20.73
N PRO A 19 -4.31 -7.05 -19.96
CA PRO A 19 -5.09 -6.83 -18.75
C PRO A 19 -4.29 -6.13 -17.64
N MET A 20 -2.98 -6.36 -17.54
CA MET A 20 -2.13 -5.63 -16.59
C MET A 20 -2.03 -4.14 -16.93
N ALA A 21 -1.82 -3.79 -18.20
CA ALA A 21 -1.74 -2.42 -18.66
C ALA A 21 -3.08 -1.69 -18.45
N ALA A 22 -4.20 -2.35 -18.74
CA ALA A 22 -5.53 -1.81 -18.44
C ALA A 22 -5.68 -1.53 -16.92
N GLY A 23 -5.28 -2.47 -16.06
CA GLY A 23 -5.30 -2.28 -14.61
C GLY A 23 -4.48 -1.07 -14.14
N MET A 24 -3.27 -0.86 -14.67
CA MET A 24 -2.46 0.32 -14.35
C MET A 24 -3.08 1.63 -14.83
N ILE A 25 -3.74 1.63 -16.00
CA ILE A 25 -4.46 2.80 -16.52
C ILE A 25 -5.63 3.15 -15.59
N PHE A 26 -6.45 2.17 -15.20
CA PHE A 26 -7.56 2.39 -14.26
C PHE A 26 -7.06 2.87 -12.89
N GLN A 27 -5.96 2.30 -12.38
CA GLN A 27 -5.33 2.75 -11.14
C GLN A 27 -4.88 4.22 -11.23
N THR A 28 -4.26 4.61 -12.35
CA THR A 28 -3.81 5.98 -12.58
C THR A 28 -5.00 6.95 -12.70
N LEU A 29 -6.05 6.55 -13.41
CA LEU A 29 -7.29 7.33 -13.52
C LEU A 29 -7.97 7.48 -12.16
N TYR A 30 -7.97 6.45 -11.32
CA TYR A 30 -8.50 6.53 -9.97
C TYR A 30 -7.76 7.58 -9.14
N PHE A 31 -6.43 7.58 -9.16
CA PHE A 31 -5.63 8.62 -8.49
C PHE A 31 -5.94 10.02 -9.04
N LEU A 32 -6.14 10.16 -10.35
CA LEU A 32 -6.46 11.45 -10.96
C LEU A 32 -7.86 11.94 -10.55
N VAL A 33 -8.85 11.05 -10.54
CA VAL A 33 -10.22 11.37 -10.13
C VAL A 33 -10.26 11.71 -8.64
N ASP A 34 -9.57 10.96 -7.79
CA ASP A 34 -9.43 11.27 -6.37
C ASP A 34 -8.83 12.67 -6.17
N LEU A 35 -7.72 12.97 -6.85
CA LEU A 35 -7.12 14.30 -6.83
C LEU A 35 -8.07 15.39 -7.35
N TYR A 36 -8.87 15.10 -8.38
CA TYR A 36 -9.84 16.05 -8.93
C TYR A 36 -10.95 16.38 -7.93
N PHE A 37 -11.51 15.37 -7.24
CA PHE A 37 -12.50 15.59 -6.19
C PHE A 37 -11.91 16.35 -5.01
N VAL A 38 -10.65 16.08 -4.64
CA VAL A 38 -9.99 16.84 -3.58
C VAL A 38 -9.64 18.27 -4.02
N ALA A 39 -9.30 18.48 -5.29
CA ALA A 39 -9.10 19.82 -5.83
C ALA A 39 -10.37 20.67 -5.83
N GLY A 40 -11.54 20.04 -5.96
CA GLY A 40 -12.84 20.71 -5.83
C GLY A 40 -13.17 21.20 -4.41
N LEU A 41 -12.47 20.72 -3.37
CA LEU A 41 -12.67 21.14 -1.98
C LEU A 41 -11.91 22.44 -1.62
N GLY A 42 -11.06 22.96 -2.51
CA GLY A 42 -10.35 24.24 -2.38
C GLY A 42 -8.81 24.11 -2.37
N ASP A 43 -8.09 25.21 -2.68
CA ASP A 43 -6.62 25.24 -2.78
C ASP A 43 -5.92 24.77 -1.49
N ALA A 44 -6.55 24.99 -0.33
CA ALA A 44 -6.09 24.51 0.97
C ALA A 44 -6.11 22.97 1.08
N ALA A 45 -7.13 22.31 0.52
CA ALA A 45 -7.25 20.86 0.52
C ALA A 45 -6.21 20.21 -0.40
N VAL A 46 -5.88 20.86 -1.53
CA VAL A 46 -4.82 20.40 -2.46
C VAL A 46 -3.44 20.46 -1.80
N ALA A 47 -3.15 21.54 -1.06
CA ALA A 47 -1.91 21.64 -0.27
C ALA A 47 -1.84 20.53 0.81
N GLY A 48 -2.97 20.22 1.44
CA GLY A 48 -3.11 19.08 2.36
C GLY A 48 -2.83 17.72 1.71
N VAL A 49 -3.32 17.50 0.49
CA VAL A 49 -3.03 16.27 -0.29
C VAL A 49 -1.57 16.19 -0.71
N GLY A 50 -0.94 17.30 -1.11
CA GLY A 50 0.49 17.31 -1.44
C GLY A 50 1.37 16.90 -0.26
N ALA A 51 1.04 17.40 0.94
CA ALA A 51 1.69 16.99 2.19
C ALA A 51 1.40 15.51 2.51
N ALA A 52 0.13 15.09 2.46
CA ALA A 52 -0.26 13.70 2.69
C ALA A 52 0.37 12.73 1.68
N GLY A 53 0.61 13.17 0.44
CA GLY A 53 1.22 12.38 -0.62
C GLY A 53 2.65 11.97 -0.30
N THR A 54 3.46 12.86 0.28
CA THR A 54 4.82 12.50 0.70
C THR A 54 4.78 11.46 1.83
N LEU A 55 3.90 11.63 2.81
CA LEU A 55 3.70 10.66 3.88
C LEU A 55 3.19 9.32 3.33
N MET A 56 2.28 9.36 2.36
CA MET A 56 1.78 8.19 1.65
C MET A 56 2.93 7.45 0.97
N PHE A 57 3.83 8.14 0.27
CA PHE A 57 5.00 7.50 -0.35
C PHE A 57 5.90 6.81 0.66
N VAL A 58 6.16 7.43 1.82
CA VAL A 58 6.97 6.82 2.89
C VAL A 58 6.29 5.56 3.42
N ILE A 59 4.99 5.63 3.70
CA ILE A 59 4.23 4.48 4.20
C ILE A 59 4.12 3.39 3.13
N MET A 60 3.99 3.76 1.86
CA MET A 60 3.98 2.84 0.73
C MET A 60 5.32 2.12 0.58
N ALA A 61 6.44 2.82 0.77
CA ALA A 61 7.76 2.21 0.78
C ALA A 61 7.91 1.21 1.94
N LEU A 62 7.49 1.58 3.16
CA LEU A 62 7.55 0.71 4.34
C LEU A 62 6.68 -0.55 4.18
N THR A 63 5.45 -0.38 3.70
CA THR A 63 4.57 -1.51 3.39
C THR A 63 5.16 -2.39 2.31
N GLN A 64 5.79 -1.83 1.28
CA GLN A 64 6.41 -2.61 0.21
C GLN A 64 7.64 -3.39 0.71
N VAL A 65 8.48 -2.80 1.57
CA VAL A 65 9.61 -3.50 2.23
C VAL A 65 9.10 -4.70 3.03
N LEU A 66 8.07 -4.49 3.85
CA LEU A 66 7.49 -5.54 4.68
C LEU A 66 6.80 -6.61 3.82
N GLY A 67 6.07 -6.19 2.80
CA GLY A 67 5.38 -7.05 1.87
C GLY A 67 6.34 -7.95 1.08
N VAL A 68 7.40 -7.39 0.48
CA VAL A 68 8.38 -8.15 -0.30
C VAL A 68 9.19 -9.08 0.61
N GLY A 69 9.60 -8.61 1.80
CA GLY A 69 10.28 -9.43 2.79
C GLY A 69 9.45 -10.64 3.24
N ALA A 70 8.17 -10.43 3.53
CA ALA A 70 7.25 -11.49 3.90
C ALA A 70 7.04 -12.52 2.77
N VAL A 71 6.84 -12.08 1.52
CA VAL A 71 6.72 -13.01 0.37
C VAL A 71 7.98 -13.88 0.26
N ALA A 72 9.17 -13.28 0.32
CA ALA A 72 10.42 -14.00 0.12
C ALA A 72 10.64 -15.10 1.18
N LEU A 73 10.43 -14.77 2.45
CA LEU A 73 10.60 -15.74 3.55
C LEU A 73 9.53 -16.83 3.52
N ILE A 74 8.26 -16.47 3.28
CA ILE A 74 7.17 -17.45 3.19
C ILE A 74 7.38 -18.38 1.98
N ALA A 75 7.80 -17.85 0.83
CA ALA A 75 8.08 -18.66 -0.35
C ALA A 75 9.22 -19.65 -0.12
N GLN A 76 10.27 -19.26 0.62
CA GLN A 76 11.37 -20.17 0.98
C GLN A 76 10.89 -21.29 1.91
N ALA A 77 10.12 -20.97 2.96
CA ALA A 77 9.59 -21.97 3.90
C ALA A 77 8.63 -22.95 3.20
N VAL A 78 7.72 -22.42 2.36
CA VAL A 78 6.81 -23.23 1.54
C VAL A 78 7.58 -24.13 0.56
N GLY A 79 8.62 -23.61 -0.09
CA GLY A 79 9.49 -24.37 -0.99
C GLY A 79 10.22 -25.54 -0.30
N ARG A 80 10.59 -25.36 0.98
CA ARG A 80 11.15 -26.42 1.83
C ARG A 80 10.12 -27.44 2.32
N ARG A 81 8.84 -27.24 2.00
CA ARG A 81 7.68 -28.01 2.51
C ARG A 81 7.52 -27.94 4.04
N ASP A 82 8.11 -26.91 4.67
CA ASP A 82 8.00 -26.69 6.11
C ASP A 82 6.82 -25.76 6.41
N ARG A 83 5.68 -26.38 6.77
CA ARG A 83 4.45 -25.64 7.09
C ARG A 83 4.54 -24.93 8.44
N ALA A 84 5.31 -25.45 9.38
CA ALA A 84 5.45 -24.86 10.70
C ALA A 84 6.24 -23.54 10.62
N ASP A 85 7.36 -23.58 9.88
CA ASP A 85 8.19 -22.40 9.63
C ASP A 85 7.42 -21.33 8.84
N ALA A 86 6.68 -21.73 7.80
CA ALA A 86 5.85 -20.79 7.03
C ALA A 86 4.80 -20.07 7.90
N ASN A 87 4.19 -20.78 8.86
CA ASN A 87 3.19 -20.20 9.76
C ASN A 87 3.82 -19.28 10.81
N LEU A 88 5.03 -19.60 11.28
CA LEU A 88 5.81 -18.75 12.17
C LEU A 88 6.19 -17.43 11.50
N VAL A 89 6.75 -17.50 10.28
CA VAL A 89 7.11 -16.31 9.48
C VAL A 89 5.88 -15.46 9.20
N PHE A 90 4.73 -16.07 8.88
CA PHE A 90 3.48 -15.36 8.69
C PHE A 90 3.07 -14.61 9.97
N ASN A 91 3.07 -15.28 11.12
CA ASN A 91 2.67 -14.67 12.38
C ASN A 91 3.60 -13.52 12.79
N GLN A 92 4.92 -13.68 12.58
CA GLN A 92 5.90 -12.61 12.78
C GLN A 92 5.66 -11.42 11.85
N SER A 93 5.34 -11.68 10.58
CA SER A 93 5.04 -10.63 9.59
C SER A 93 3.78 -9.86 9.97
N VAL A 94 2.74 -10.55 10.44
CA VAL A 94 1.50 -9.92 10.93
C VAL A 94 1.79 -9.07 12.17
N LEU A 95 2.54 -9.60 13.14
CA LEU A 95 2.92 -8.86 14.34
C LEU A 95 3.71 -7.59 13.99
N LEU A 96 4.65 -7.68 13.06
CA LEU A 96 5.43 -6.55 12.59
C LEU A 96 4.56 -5.52 11.87
N ALA A 97 3.59 -5.96 11.05
CA ALA A 97 2.64 -5.06 10.41
C ALA A 97 1.75 -4.33 11.42
N VAL A 98 1.29 -5.01 12.47
CA VAL A 98 0.54 -4.36 13.57
C VAL A 98 1.43 -3.35 14.28
N ALA A 99 2.68 -3.69 14.58
CA ALA A 99 3.63 -2.76 15.20
C ALA A 99 3.88 -1.53 14.33
N CYS A 100 4.08 -1.71 13.02
CA CYS A 100 4.21 -0.61 12.06
C CYS A 100 2.93 0.22 11.98
N ALA A 101 1.76 -0.40 11.91
CA ALA A 101 0.48 0.31 11.87
C ALA A 101 0.26 1.17 13.11
N VAL A 102 0.54 0.64 14.30
CA VAL A 102 0.47 1.39 15.57
C VAL A 102 1.49 2.51 15.59
N ALA A 103 2.73 2.28 15.15
CA ALA A 103 3.75 3.31 15.06
C ALA A 103 3.35 4.43 14.09
N THR A 104 2.75 4.10 12.95
CA THR A 104 2.22 5.06 11.98
C THR A 104 1.05 5.86 12.55
N LEU A 105 0.14 5.24 13.31
CA LEU A 105 -0.94 5.96 13.97
C LEU A 105 -0.41 6.92 15.04
N ILE A 106 0.43 6.42 15.96
CA ILE A 106 0.98 7.26 17.04
C ILE A 106 1.83 8.40 16.47
N GLY A 107 2.75 8.08 15.56
CA GLY A 107 3.61 9.08 14.91
C GLY A 107 2.79 10.05 14.04
N GLY A 108 1.79 9.54 13.32
CA GLY A 108 0.89 10.32 12.51
C GLY A 108 0.07 11.31 13.34
N TYR A 109 -0.60 10.87 14.39
CA TYR A 109 -1.38 11.77 15.26
C TYR A 109 -0.51 12.76 16.04
N ALA A 110 0.69 12.36 16.47
CA ALA A 110 1.60 13.23 17.20
C ALA A 110 2.31 14.28 16.32
N LEU A 111 2.73 13.89 15.10
CA LEU A 111 3.48 14.77 14.19
C LEU A 111 2.61 15.45 13.13
N ALA A 112 1.35 15.05 12.93
CA ALA A 112 0.46 15.63 11.90
C ALA A 112 0.42 17.15 11.98
N ASN A 113 0.25 17.70 13.19
CA ASN A 113 0.13 19.14 13.38
C ASN A 113 1.44 19.87 13.03
N VAL A 114 2.60 19.32 13.43
CA VAL A 114 3.92 19.89 13.15
C VAL A 114 4.25 19.79 11.65
N TYR A 115 3.92 18.65 11.05
CA TYR A 115 4.16 18.38 9.64
C TYR A 115 3.34 19.30 8.74
N VAL A 116 2.03 19.41 9.00
CA VAL A 116 1.16 20.30 8.22
C VAL A 116 1.53 21.77 8.47
N ALA A 117 1.89 22.16 9.70
CA ALA A 117 2.38 23.52 9.99
C ALA A 117 3.66 23.89 9.23
N SER A 118 4.51 22.91 8.87
CA SER A 118 5.73 23.17 8.09
C SER A 118 5.47 23.41 6.59
N ILE A 119 4.27 23.06 6.10
CA ILE A 119 3.89 23.13 4.68
C ILE A 119 2.77 24.16 4.46
N ALA A 120 1.90 24.40 5.44
CA ALA A 120 0.78 25.30 5.33
C ALA A 120 1.21 26.77 5.29
N ALA A 121 0.61 27.54 4.37
CA ALA A 121 0.86 28.97 4.23
C ALA A 121 0.10 29.82 5.27
N ASP A 122 -1.01 29.29 5.80
CA ASP A 122 -1.93 30.00 6.70
C ASP A 122 -2.67 29.04 7.64
N ALA A 123 -3.22 29.59 8.73
CA ALA A 123 -3.85 28.81 9.80
C ALA A 123 -5.14 28.09 9.38
N ALA A 124 -5.86 28.60 8.37
CA ALA A 124 -7.06 27.95 7.84
C ALA A 124 -6.67 26.72 7.00
N THR A 125 -5.64 26.84 6.16
CA THR A 125 -5.06 25.74 5.39
C THR A 125 -4.48 24.64 6.30
N GLN A 126 -3.89 25.02 7.44
CA GLN A 126 -3.38 24.05 8.41
C GLN A 126 -4.51 23.20 9.02
N ALA A 127 -5.63 23.82 9.41
CA ALA A 127 -6.74 23.10 10.04
C ALA A 127 -7.37 22.07 9.09
N GLU A 128 -7.61 22.45 7.84
CA GLU A 128 -8.16 21.58 6.79
C GLU A 128 -7.18 20.44 6.43
N GLY A 129 -5.88 20.76 6.30
CA GLY A 129 -4.85 19.76 6.00
C GLY A 129 -4.69 18.71 7.10
N VAL A 130 -4.76 19.12 8.37
CA VAL A 130 -4.74 18.19 9.52
C VAL A 130 -6.01 17.33 9.55
N ALA A 131 -7.18 17.90 9.27
CA ALA A 131 -8.44 17.15 9.22
C ALA A 131 -8.41 16.07 8.14
N TYR A 132 -7.89 16.39 6.95
CA TYR A 132 -7.70 15.40 5.88
C TYR A 132 -6.74 14.29 6.31
N LEU A 133 -5.59 14.65 6.89
CA LEU A 133 -4.58 13.68 7.31
C LEU A 133 -5.10 12.73 8.40
N TYR A 134 -5.89 13.24 9.35
CA TYR A 134 -6.51 12.41 10.40
C TYR A 134 -7.53 11.41 9.88
N TRP A 135 -8.29 11.74 8.83
CA TRP A 135 -9.17 10.80 8.17
C TRP A 135 -8.42 9.77 7.33
N PHE A 136 -7.28 10.16 6.76
CA PHE A 136 -6.49 9.29 5.89
C PHE A 136 -5.56 8.32 6.65
N LEU A 137 -5.05 8.74 7.82
CA LEU A 137 -4.14 7.98 8.68
C LEU A 137 -4.59 6.55 9.03
N PRO A 138 -5.86 6.31 9.43
CA PRO A 138 -6.39 4.97 9.67
C PRO A 138 -6.33 4.08 8.42
N GLY A 139 -6.62 4.64 7.24
CA GLY A 139 -6.54 3.94 5.97
C GLY A 139 -5.12 3.51 5.64
N LEU A 140 -4.15 4.39 5.86
CA LEU A 140 -2.73 4.08 5.70
C LEU A 140 -2.24 2.99 6.66
N ALA A 141 -2.67 3.03 7.92
CA ALA A 141 -2.33 2.02 8.92
C ALA A 141 -2.90 0.64 8.55
N LEU A 142 -4.14 0.58 8.06
CA LEU A 142 -4.75 -0.66 7.58
C LEU A 142 -4.05 -1.23 6.33
N GLY A 143 -3.36 -0.38 5.55
CA GLY A 143 -2.54 -0.77 4.42
C GLY A 143 -1.47 -1.81 4.76
N PHE A 144 -0.88 -1.74 5.96
CA PHE A 144 0.11 -2.73 6.41
C PHE A 144 -0.48 -4.14 6.53
N ALA A 145 -1.68 -4.26 7.12
CA ALA A 145 -2.36 -5.54 7.27
C ALA A 145 -2.78 -6.11 5.90
N GLN A 146 -3.31 -5.25 5.02
CA GLN A 146 -3.66 -5.62 3.65
C GLN A 146 -2.45 -6.18 2.88
N VAL A 147 -1.30 -5.50 2.97
CA VAL A 147 -0.08 -5.93 2.27
C VAL A 147 0.44 -7.25 2.83
N VAL A 148 0.45 -7.46 4.15
CA VAL A 148 0.88 -8.75 4.73
C VAL A 148 -0.03 -9.89 4.31
N MET A 149 -1.35 -9.70 4.39
CA MET A 149 -2.32 -10.72 3.96
C MET A 149 -2.14 -11.06 2.48
N GLY A 150 -2.02 -10.04 1.61
CA GLY A 150 -1.77 -10.23 0.19
C GLY A 150 -0.41 -10.88 -0.10
N SER A 151 0.62 -10.57 0.68
CA SER A 151 1.94 -11.19 0.57
C SER A 151 1.96 -12.64 1.05
N ALA A 152 1.22 -12.99 2.10
CA ALA A 152 1.12 -14.37 2.57
C ALA A 152 0.47 -15.29 1.52
N LEU A 153 -0.63 -14.81 0.91
CA LEU A 153 -1.30 -15.50 -0.19
C LEU A 153 -0.35 -15.68 -1.39
N ARG A 154 0.36 -14.61 -1.80
CA ARG A 154 1.35 -14.68 -2.88
C ARG A 154 2.52 -15.61 -2.57
N GLY A 155 3.04 -15.58 -1.34
CA GLY A 155 4.14 -16.45 -0.89
C GLY A 155 3.79 -17.93 -0.83
N THR A 156 2.52 -18.27 -0.64
CA THR A 156 2.03 -19.66 -0.68
C THR A 156 1.68 -20.15 -2.11
N GLY A 157 1.81 -19.27 -3.12
CA GLY A 157 1.50 -19.58 -4.52
C GLY A 157 0.04 -19.30 -4.92
N ILE A 158 -0.78 -18.73 -4.04
CA ILE A 158 -2.16 -18.36 -4.31
C ILE A 158 -2.20 -16.90 -4.81
N VAL A 159 -2.03 -16.71 -6.12
CA VAL A 159 -1.96 -15.37 -6.76
C VAL A 159 -3.34 -14.88 -7.24
N LYS A 160 -4.33 -15.77 -7.35
CA LYS A 160 -5.64 -15.50 -7.97
C LYS A 160 -6.65 -14.67 -7.16
N PRO A 161 -6.70 -14.70 -5.81
CA PRO A 161 -7.64 -13.88 -5.05
C PRO A 161 -7.06 -12.51 -4.64
N THR A 162 -5.81 -12.21 -5.00
CA THR A 162 -5.08 -11.00 -4.56
C THR A 162 -4.98 -9.92 -5.64
N MET A 163 -5.60 -10.11 -6.80
CA MET A 163 -5.82 -9.08 -7.82
C MET A 163 -7.29 -8.69 -7.82
#